data_AF-A0A8T5NH69-F1
#
_entry.id   AF-A0A8T5NH69-F1
#
_cell.length_a   1.000
_cell.length_b   1.000
_cell.length_c   1.000
_cell.angle_alpha   90.00
_cell.angle_beta   90.00
_cell.angle_gamma   90.00
#
_symmetry.space_group_name_H-M   'P 1'
#
loop_
_entity.id
_entity.type
_entity.pdbx_description
1 polymer ?
#
loop_
_entity_poly.entity_id
_entity_poly.type
_entity_poly.pdbx_seq_one_letter_code
_entity_poly.pdbx_strand_id
1 'polypeptide(L)'
;MVSDGKIRRMDEKVDEFRMRIKDSSQRAVFSDVFDDATLMALYGLAKKGYIDAMGGSVSTGKEANVFHAISKEYGEIAVKIFMMSTANFNAMKEYILGDPRFMGIKHAKKDIILAWAKKEFKNLKRAKEAGVRVPEPYVVKRNILLMEFMGNDGVAMPQLKDVILSQDDAERIFKKILEYMNLLYWKAELVHADLSEYNILVDLNDMSPVIIDMGQSVTTEHFNAETFLIRDVNNIARYFNKLNLRINEEEMMTMIKEREK
;
A
#
# COMPACT_ATOMS: atom_id res chain seq x y z
N MET A 1 14.76 9.06 -33.31
CA MET A 1 15.73 7.94 -33.27
C MET A 1 16.46 8.00 -31.93
N VAL A 2 16.06 7.18 -30.96
CA VAL A 2 16.85 6.98 -29.74
C VAL A 2 18.08 6.19 -30.17
N SER A 3 19.30 6.70 -29.97
CA SER A 3 20.51 6.11 -30.54
C SER A 3 20.80 4.71 -29.97
N ASP A 4 21.25 3.77 -30.81
CA ASP A 4 21.61 2.38 -30.45
C ASP A 4 22.54 2.28 -29.23
N GLY A 5 23.45 3.24 -29.06
CA GLY A 5 24.35 3.29 -27.91
C GLY A 5 23.66 3.56 -26.56
N LYS A 6 22.49 4.22 -26.55
CA LYS A 6 21.68 4.40 -25.34
C LYS A 6 20.94 3.11 -24.97
N ILE A 7 20.44 2.37 -25.96
CA ILE A 7 19.72 1.11 -25.76
C ILE A 7 20.69 0.07 -25.20
N ARG A 8 21.86 -0.10 -25.81
CA ARG A 8 22.87 -1.06 -25.33
C ARG A 8 23.37 -0.77 -23.90
N ARG A 9 23.57 0.50 -23.54
CA ARG A 9 23.90 0.89 -22.15
C ARG A 9 22.74 0.71 -21.18
N MET A 10 21.51 0.69 -21.68
CA MET A 10 20.32 0.42 -20.89
C MET A 10 20.29 -1.07 -20.55
N ASP A 11 20.48 -1.93 -21.55
CA ASP A 11 20.52 -3.39 -21.39
C ASP A 11 21.62 -3.83 -20.42
N GLU A 12 22.85 -3.31 -20.57
CA GLU A 12 23.98 -3.61 -19.67
C GLU A 12 23.67 -3.30 -18.19
N LYS A 13 22.91 -2.23 -17.91
CA LYS A 13 22.53 -1.84 -16.53
C LYS A 13 21.37 -2.65 -15.98
N VAL A 14 20.42 -3.02 -16.84
CA VAL A 14 19.35 -3.95 -16.46
C VAL A 14 19.97 -5.29 -16.07
N ASP A 15 20.94 -5.77 -16.84
CA ASP A 15 21.63 -7.02 -16.55
C ASP A 15 22.48 -6.93 -15.27
N GLU A 16 23.19 -5.81 -15.03
CA GLU A 16 23.88 -5.56 -13.75
C GLU A 16 22.92 -5.62 -12.55
N PHE A 17 21.72 -5.03 -12.68
CA PHE A 17 20.70 -5.10 -11.62
C PHE A 17 20.17 -6.52 -11.43
N ARG A 18 19.89 -7.24 -12.52
CA ARG A 18 19.45 -8.65 -12.49
C ARG A 18 20.46 -9.55 -11.78
N MET A 19 21.77 -9.27 -11.91
CA MET A 19 22.81 -10.00 -11.19
C MET A 19 22.78 -9.77 -9.67
N ARG A 20 22.26 -8.63 -9.19
CA ARG A 20 22.08 -8.36 -7.76
C ARG A 20 20.90 -9.10 -7.15
N ILE A 21 20.04 -9.70 -7.98
CA ILE A 21 18.95 -10.59 -7.55
C ILE A 21 19.56 -11.97 -7.28
N LYS A 22 19.55 -12.38 -6.01
CA LYS A 22 20.24 -13.60 -5.54
C LYS A 22 19.58 -14.90 -6.03
N ASP A 23 18.29 -14.88 -6.37
CA ASP A 23 17.50 -16.06 -6.71
C ASP A 23 17.13 -16.11 -8.20
N SER A 24 17.37 -17.25 -8.86
CA SER A 24 17.05 -17.47 -10.27
C SER A 24 15.55 -17.48 -10.57
N SER A 25 14.71 -17.93 -9.63
CA SER A 25 13.25 -17.90 -9.76
C SER A 25 12.73 -16.46 -9.73
N GLN A 26 13.35 -15.61 -8.91
CA GLN A 26 13.03 -14.18 -8.85
C GLN A 26 13.44 -13.48 -10.15
N ARG A 27 14.59 -13.80 -10.76
CA ARG A 27 14.98 -13.20 -12.05
C ARG A 27 13.92 -13.40 -13.15
N ALA A 28 13.27 -14.56 -13.19
CA ALA A 28 12.19 -14.83 -14.16
C ALA A 28 10.96 -13.93 -13.89
N VAL A 29 10.53 -13.81 -12.64
CA VAL A 29 9.43 -12.89 -12.25
C VAL A 29 9.77 -11.45 -12.62
N PHE A 30 11.01 -11.00 -12.38
CA PHE A 30 11.41 -9.64 -12.74
C PHE A 30 11.51 -9.41 -14.26
N SER A 31 11.83 -10.44 -15.03
CA SER A 31 11.95 -10.38 -16.50
C SER A 31 10.59 -10.38 -17.19
N ASP A 32 9.62 -11.14 -16.68
CA ASP A 32 8.31 -11.29 -17.32
C ASP A 32 7.30 -10.23 -16.88
N VAL A 33 7.52 -9.60 -15.71
CA VAL A 33 6.52 -8.71 -15.08
C VAL A 33 6.83 -7.22 -15.23
N PHE A 34 8.10 -6.82 -15.39
CA PHE A 34 8.49 -5.40 -15.38
C PHE A 34 8.95 -4.87 -16.73
N ASP A 35 8.46 -3.69 -17.10
CA ASP A 35 8.97 -2.95 -18.26
C ASP A 35 10.39 -2.42 -18.00
N ASP A 36 11.17 -2.21 -19.07
CA ASP A 36 12.55 -1.70 -18.98
C ASP A 36 12.65 -0.41 -18.16
N ALA A 37 11.61 0.43 -18.24
CA ALA A 37 11.56 1.69 -17.54
C ALA A 37 11.38 1.53 -16.01
N THR A 38 10.71 0.47 -15.55
CA THR A 38 10.62 0.07 -14.13
C THR A 38 11.96 -0.50 -13.67
N LEU A 39 12.59 -1.36 -14.46
CA LEU A 39 13.93 -1.91 -14.15
C LEU A 39 14.97 -0.79 -14.03
N MET A 40 14.93 0.20 -14.92
CA MET A 40 15.78 1.41 -14.84
C MET A 40 15.51 2.24 -13.60
N ALA A 41 14.25 2.34 -13.16
CA ALA A 41 13.91 3.06 -11.94
C ALA A 41 14.41 2.34 -10.69
N LEU A 42 14.28 1.01 -10.63
CA LEU A 42 14.86 0.18 -9.57
C LEU A 42 16.39 0.31 -9.51
N TYR A 43 17.07 0.21 -10.66
CA TYR A 43 18.52 0.43 -10.74
C TYR A 43 18.89 1.82 -10.21
N GLY A 44 18.13 2.85 -10.57
CA GLY A 44 18.33 4.21 -10.07
C GLY A 44 18.16 4.34 -8.55
N LEU A 45 17.21 3.61 -7.96
CA LEU A 45 17.02 3.56 -6.50
C LEU A 45 18.18 2.83 -5.82
N ALA A 46 18.60 1.68 -6.36
CA ALA A 46 19.72 0.91 -5.83
C ALA A 46 21.03 1.69 -5.89
N LYS A 47 21.31 2.37 -7.00
CA LYS A 47 22.51 3.22 -7.15
C LYS A 47 22.55 4.36 -6.14
N LYS A 48 21.39 4.87 -5.71
CA LYS A 48 21.28 5.93 -4.71
C LYS A 48 21.37 5.43 -3.26
N GLY A 49 21.47 4.11 -3.05
CA GLY A 49 21.55 3.52 -1.70
C GLY A 49 20.19 3.23 -1.05
N TYR A 50 19.07 3.43 -1.75
CA TYR A 50 17.76 3.11 -1.21
C TYR A 50 17.49 1.60 -1.14
N ILE A 51 18.17 0.82 -1.99
CA ILE A 51 18.02 -0.63 -2.08
C ILE A 51 19.42 -1.25 -2.21
N ASP A 52 19.83 -2.03 -1.23
CA ASP A 52 21.11 -2.75 -1.24
C ASP A 52 20.95 -4.18 -1.78
N ALA A 53 19.87 -4.86 -1.42
CA ALA A 53 19.56 -6.21 -1.90
C ALA A 53 18.05 -6.43 -2.05
N MET A 54 17.63 -6.98 -3.19
CA MET A 54 16.24 -7.44 -3.37
C MET A 54 16.09 -8.84 -2.77
N GLY A 55 14.99 -9.05 -2.04
CA GLY A 55 14.56 -10.33 -1.49
C GLY A 55 13.38 -10.92 -2.26
N GLY A 56 12.69 -11.85 -1.60
CA GLY A 56 11.55 -12.57 -2.17
C GLY A 56 10.29 -11.73 -2.37
N SER A 57 9.37 -12.28 -3.17
CA SER A 57 8.02 -11.74 -3.29
C SER A 57 7.27 -11.93 -1.98
N VAL A 58 6.70 -10.84 -1.47
CA VAL A 58 5.85 -10.82 -0.27
C VAL A 58 4.40 -11.00 -0.66
N SER A 59 3.96 -10.33 -1.74
CA SER A 59 2.60 -10.42 -2.25
C SER A 59 2.58 -10.21 -3.75
N THR A 60 1.80 -11.04 -4.45
CA THR A 60 1.52 -10.88 -5.88
C THR A 60 0.05 -10.54 -6.07
N GLY A 61 -0.23 -9.32 -6.55
CA GLY A 61 -1.59 -8.84 -6.78
C GLY A 61 -1.91 -8.74 -8.27
N LYS A 62 -3.13 -8.28 -8.60
CA LYS A 62 -3.50 -7.90 -9.98
C LYS A 62 -3.04 -6.49 -10.35
N GLU A 63 -2.76 -5.65 -9.35
CA GLU A 63 -2.49 -4.22 -9.52
C GLU A 63 -1.06 -3.85 -9.16
N ALA A 64 -0.48 -4.53 -8.16
CA ALA A 64 0.89 -4.34 -7.73
C ALA A 64 1.46 -5.64 -7.17
N ASN A 65 2.79 -5.75 -7.21
CA ASN A 65 3.54 -6.78 -6.51
C ASN A 65 4.39 -6.11 -5.44
N VAL A 66 4.52 -6.77 -4.29
CA VAL A 66 5.32 -6.30 -3.15
C VAL A 66 6.47 -7.27 -2.95
N PHE A 67 7.67 -6.73 -2.85
CA PHE A 67 8.90 -7.49 -2.59
C PHE A 67 9.53 -7.03 -1.30
N HIS A 68 10.16 -7.97 -0.59
CA HIS A 68 11.08 -7.63 0.48
C HIS A 68 12.39 -7.13 -0.12
N ALA A 69 13.05 -6.18 0.54
CA ALA A 69 14.41 -5.77 0.21
C ALA A 69 15.14 -5.26 1.46
N ILE A 70 16.46 -5.22 1.39
CA ILE A 70 17.34 -4.68 2.42
C ILE A 70 17.86 -3.31 1.96
N SER A 71 17.82 -2.35 2.89
CA SER A 71 18.42 -1.02 2.79
C SER A 71 19.37 -0.81 3.96
N LYS A 72 20.55 -0.25 3.71
CA LYS A 72 21.46 0.18 4.79
C LYS A 72 20.92 1.35 5.60
N GLU A 73 20.07 2.18 5.00
CA GLU A 73 19.52 3.37 5.65
C GLU A 73 18.30 3.00 6.51
N TYR A 74 17.44 2.10 6.02
CA TYR A 74 16.14 1.83 6.64
C TYR A 74 15.98 0.40 7.19
N GLY A 75 16.96 -0.48 7.05
CA GLY A 75 16.83 -1.89 7.41
C GLY A 75 16.00 -2.68 6.39
N GLU A 76 15.02 -3.46 6.86
CA GLU A 76 14.09 -4.17 5.97
C GLU A 76 13.04 -3.22 5.40
N ILE A 77 12.85 -3.27 4.09
CA ILE A 77 11.89 -2.43 3.36
C ILE A 77 11.00 -3.26 2.45
N ALA A 78 9.79 -2.75 2.21
CA ALA A 78 8.87 -3.25 1.20
C ALA A 78 9.01 -2.41 -0.09
N VAL A 79 9.18 -3.10 -1.22
CA VAL A 79 9.22 -2.52 -2.57
C VAL A 79 7.90 -2.86 -3.27
N LYS A 80 6.94 -1.92 -3.26
CA LYS A 80 5.66 -2.07 -3.97
C LYS A 80 5.80 -1.54 -5.40
N ILE A 81 5.59 -2.41 -6.38
CA ILE A 81 5.70 -2.11 -7.80
C ILE A 81 4.33 -2.25 -8.46
N PHE A 82 3.77 -1.15 -8.93
CA PHE A 82 2.47 -1.14 -9.62
C PHE A 82 2.64 -1.63 -11.07
N MET A 83 1.78 -2.55 -11.49
CA MET A 83 1.86 -3.19 -12.80
C MET A 83 1.32 -2.28 -13.91
N MET A 84 2.14 -2.05 -14.93
CA MET A 84 1.80 -1.14 -16.04
C MET A 84 0.78 -1.74 -17.02
N SER A 85 0.82 -3.06 -17.23
CA SER A 85 0.07 -3.77 -18.26
C SER A 85 -1.29 -4.29 -17.77
N THR A 86 -1.36 -4.86 -16.56
CA THR A 86 -2.51 -5.63 -16.04
C THR A 86 -3.39 -4.88 -15.05
N ALA A 87 -2.97 -3.73 -14.53
CA ALA A 87 -3.75 -2.96 -13.57
C ALA A 87 -5.17 -2.64 -14.09
N ASN A 88 -6.19 -2.82 -13.24
CA ASN A 88 -7.60 -2.59 -13.55
C ASN A 88 -7.92 -1.09 -13.59
N PHE A 89 -7.60 -0.50 -14.73
CA PHE A 89 -7.68 0.93 -15.01
C PHE A 89 -9.06 1.56 -14.72
N ASN A 90 -10.15 0.82 -14.93
CA ASN A 90 -11.50 1.37 -14.77
C ASN A 90 -11.86 1.53 -13.29
N ALA A 91 -11.55 0.54 -12.46
CA ALA A 91 -11.74 0.63 -11.01
C ALA A 91 -10.86 1.73 -10.42
N MET A 92 -9.62 1.83 -10.92
CA MET A 92 -8.69 2.85 -10.46
C MET A 92 -9.26 4.28 -10.64
N LYS A 93 -9.82 4.61 -11.80
CA LYS A 93 -10.36 5.95 -12.06
C LYS A 93 -11.33 6.43 -10.99
N GLU A 94 -12.15 5.54 -10.43
CA GLU A 94 -13.17 5.90 -9.43
C GLU A 94 -12.56 6.52 -8.17
N TYR A 95 -11.36 6.10 -7.77
CA TYR A 95 -10.69 6.61 -6.57
C TYR A 95 -9.74 7.79 -6.86
N ILE A 96 -9.61 8.22 -8.12
CA ILE A 96 -8.81 9.39 -8.53
C ILE A 96 -9.71 10.52 -9.02
N LEU A 97 -10.79 10.20 -9.73
CA LEU A 97 -11.77 11.18 -10.20
C LEU A 97 -12.40 11.87 -9.00
N GLY A 98 -12.29 13.18 -8.90
CA GLY A 98 -12.81 13.95 -7.76
C GLY A 98 -11.77 14.24 -6.68
N ASP A 99 -10.54 13.73 -6.77
CA ASP A 99 -9.44 14.15 -5.91
C ASP A 99 -8.75 15.41 -6.51
N PRO A 100 -8.81 16.58 -5.83
CA PRO A 100 -8.25 17.82 -6.33
C PRO A 100 -6.76 17.74 -6.67
N ARG A 101 -6.02 16.85 -5.98
CA ARG A 101 -4.56 16.67 -6.13
C ARG A 101 -4.18 16.06 -7.48
N PHE A 102 -5.15 15.51 -8.19
CA PHE A 102 -4.97 14.77 -9.44
C PHE A 102 -5.75 15.40 -10.61
N MET A 103 -6.31 16.60 -10.44
CA MET A 103 -6.88 17.39 -11.52
C MET A 103 -5.85 17.64 -12.62
N GLY A 104 -6.24 17.41 -13.88
CA GLY A 104 -5.38 17.65 -15.04
C GLY A 104 -4.42 16.51 -15.41
N ILE A 105 -4.49 15.35 -14.75
CA ILE A 105 -3.77 14.15 -15.21
C ILE A 105 -4.33 13.70 -16.55
N LYS A 106 -3.42 13.43 -17.49
CA LYS A 106 -3.76 12.84 -18.77
C LYS A 106 -4.43 11.49 -18.55
N HIS A 107 -5.49 11.20 -19.30
CA HIS A 107 -6.26 9.96 -19.17
C HIS A 107 -5.55 8.71 -19.70
N ALA A 108 -4.24 8.77 -19.98
CA ALA A 108 -3.48 7.59 -20.40
C ALA A 108 -3.25 6.66 -19.19
N LYS A 109 -3.39 5.35 -19.41
CA LYS A 109 -3.21 4.30 -18.39
C LYS A 109 -1.94 4.48 -17.57
N LYS A 110 -0.83 4.75 -18.24
CA LYS A 110 0.48 4.99 -17.62
C LYS A 110 0.43 6.15 -16.61
N ASP A 111 -0.11 7.29 -17.00
CA ASP A 111 -0.09 8.49 -16.16
C ASP A 111 -0.94 8.31 -14.90
N ILE A 112 -2.06 7.58 -15.02
CA ILE A 112 -2.91 7.18 -13.89
C ILE A 112 -2.16 6.25 -12.90
N ILE A 113 -1.44 5.25 -13.40
CA ILE A 113 -0.66 4.34 -12.52
C ILE A 113 0.46 5.09 -11.79
N LEU A 114 1.15 6.00 -12.49
CA LEU A 114 2.18 6.85 -11.88
C LEU A 114 1.60 7.81 -10.84
N ALA A 115 0.38 8.31 -11.08
CA ALA A 115 -0.35 9.11 -10.11
C ALA A 115 -0.76 8.27 -8.90
N TRP A 116 -1.16 7.02 -9.11
CA TRP A 116 -1.52 6.07 -8.04
C TRP A 116 -0.39 5.84 -7.06
N ALA A 117 0.81 5.54 -7.56
CA ALA A 117 1.98 5.33 -6.71
C ALA A 117 2.28 6.57 -5.85
N LYS A 118 2.15 7.76 -6.44
CA LYS A 118 2.29 9.04 -5.71
C LYS A 118 1.15 9.28 -4.71
N LYS A 119 -0.06 8.87 -5.05
CA LYS A 119 -1.24 8.96 -4.19
C LYS A 119 -1.04 8.12 -2.95
N GLU A 120 -0.65 6.86 -3.10
CA GLU A 120 -0.41 5.97 -1.97
C GLU A 120 0.71 6.50 -1.07
N PHE A 121 1.83 6.95 -1.65
CA PHE A 121 2.91 7.60 -0.89
C PHE A 121 2.40 8.78 -0.04
N LYS A 122 1.59 9.67 -0.64
CA LYS A 122 1.03 10.84 0.06
C LYS A 122 0.02 10.43 1.13
N ASN A 123 -0.83 9.44 0.85
CA ASN A 123 -1.84 8.98 1.78
C ASN A 123 -1.21 8.28 3.00
N LEU A 124 -0.19 7.44 2.80
CA LEU A 124 0.60 6.85 3.89
C LEU A 124 1.20 7.94 4.79
N LYS A 125 1.79 8.97 4.18
CA LYS A 125 2.38 10.09 4.93
C LYS A 125 1.34 10.83 5.78
N ARG A 126 0.18 11.17 5.20
CA ARG A 126 -0.93 11.82 5.93
C ARG A 126 -1.46 10.95 7.07
N ALA A 127 -1.64 9.65 6.82
CA ALA A 127 -2.14 8.71 7.83
C ALA A 127 -1.14 8.57 9.00
N LYS A 128 0.15 8.47 8.70
CA LYS A 128 1.20 8.43 9.71
C LYS A 128 1.24 9.71 10.55
N GLU A 129 1.20 10.87 9.90
CA GLU A 129 1.16 12.18 10.57
C GLU A 129 -0.09 12.34 11.46
N ALA A 130 -1.21 11.70 11.08
CA ALA A 130 -2.43 11.65 11.88
C ALA A 130 -2.37 10.70 13.08
N GLY A 131 -1.31 9.89 13.22
CA GLY A 131 -1.14 8.91 14.30
C GLY A 131 -1.66 7.50 13.99
N VAL A 132 -2.01 7.21 12.74
CA VAL A 132 -2.44 5.88 12.30
C VAL A 132 -1.21 5.00 12.08
N ARG A 133 -1.21 3.76 12.61
CA ARG A 133 -0.12 2.80 12.34
C ARG A 133 -0.26 2.27 10.90
N VAL A 134 0.57 2.82 10.03
CA VAL A 134 0.75 2.44 8.62
C VAL A 134 2.25 2.28 8.33
N PRO A 135 2.64 1.59 7.23
CA PRO A 135 4.03 1.54 6.80
C PRO A 135 4.60 2.95 6.57
N GLU A 136 5.77 3.26 7.15
CA GLU A 136 6.48 4.52 6.86
C GLU A 136 6.84 4.61 5.37
N PRO A 137 6.36 5.62 4.61
CA PRO A 137 6.70 5.75 3.20
C PRO A 137 8.04 6.47 3.01
N TYR A 138 9.03 5.79 2.43
CA TYR A 138 10.37 6.35 2.24
C TYR A 138 10.51 7.11 0.92
N VAL A 139 10.22 6.46 -0.20
CA VAL A 139 10.45 7.03 -1.54
C VAL A 139 9.42 6.53 -2.55
N VAL A 140 8.94 7.43 -3.42
CA VAL A 140 8.21 7.05 -4.64
C VAL A 140 8.98 7.45 -5.89
N LYS A 141 9.18 6.50 -6.81
CA LYS A 141 9.82 6.73 -8.11
C LYS A 141 9.08 5.98 -9.21
N ARG A 142 8.50 6.74 -10.15
CA ARG A 142 7.57 6.20 -11.16
C ARG A 142 6.43 5.39 -10.51
N ASN A 143 6.37 4.09 -10.77
CA ASN A 143 5.41 3.09 -10.33
C ASN A 143 6.01 2.22 -9.23
N ILE A 144 7.00 2.72 -8.50
CA ILE A 144 7.66 2.02 -7.40
C ILE A 144 7.52 2.87 -6.15
N LEU A 145 7.04 2.26 -5.07
CA LEU A 145 6.94 2.81 -3.73
C LEU A 145 7.83 1.97 -2.80
N LEU A 146 8.76 2.63 -2.12
CA LEU A 146 9.55 2.07 -1.02
C LEU A 146 8.93 2.51 0.29
N MET A 147 8.67 1.56 1.18
CA MET A 147 8.07 1.80 2.48
C MET A 147 8.60 0.79 3.52
N GLU A 148 8.30 1.03 4.79
CA GLU A 148 8.59 0.12 5.90
C GLU A 148 8.10 -1.30 5.59
N PHE A 149 8.94 -2.29 5.88
CA PHE A 149 8.51 -3.68 5.86
C PHE A 149 7.79 -3.99 7.17
N MET A 150 6.50 -4.30 7.09
CA MET A 150 5.71 -4.71 8.27
C MET A 150 5.95 -6.19 8.55
N GLY A 151 7.08 -6.49 9.16
CA GLY A 151 7.55 -7.86 9.38
C GLY A 151 8.94 -7.89 10.01
N ASN A 152 9.52 -9.07 10.09
CA ASN A 152 10.88 -9.27 10.56
C ASN A 152 11.53 -10.47 9.88
N ASP A 153 12.84 -10.41 9.65
CA ASP A 153 13.65 -11.43 8.98
C ASP A 153 13.06 -11.87 7.62
N GLY A 154 12.51 -10.90 6.88
CA GLY A 154 11.86 -11.13 5.58
C GLY A 154 10.50 -11.83 5.64
N VAL A 155 9.95 -12.08 6.83
CA VAL A 155 8.61 -12.64 7.04
C VAL A 155 7.64 -11.51 7.38
N ALA A 156 6.62 -11.29 6.54
CA ALA A 156 5.61 -10.27 6.76
C ALA A 156 4.67 -10.65 7.91
N MET A 157 4.17 -9.64 8.62
CA MET A 157 3.07 -9.79 9.57
C MET A 157 1.86 -10.43 8.88
N PRO A 158 1.10 -11.32 9.57
CA PRO A 158 -0.10 -11.91 9.00
C PRO A 158 -1.20 -10.87 8.81
N GLN A 159 -2.05 -11.10 7.82
CA GLN A 159 -3.28 -10.35 7.66
C GLN A 159 -4.27 -10.75 8.76
N LEU A 160 -5.11 -9.82 9.20
CA LEU A 160 -6.12 -10.02 10.25
C LEU A 160 -7.01 -11.24 9.97
N LYS A 161 -7.35 -11.49 8.70
CA LYS A 161 -8.12 -12.68 8.29
C LYS A 161 -7.46 -14.03 8.65
N ASP A 162 -6.14 -14.06 8.75
CA ASP A 162 -5.33 -15.27 8.95
C ASP A 162 -4.93 -15.45 10.43
N VAL A 163 -5.31 -14.52 11.31
CA VAL A 163 -5.01 -14.58 12.74
C VAL A 163 -6.17 -15.18 13.51
N ILE A 164 -5.87 -16.13 14.39
CA ILE A 164 -6.84 -16.68 15.33
C ILE A 164 -6.89 -15.75 16.55
N LEU A 165 -8.04 -15.12 16.77
CA LEU A 165 -8.22 -14.14 17.84
C LEU A 165 -8.97 -14.73 19.04
N SER A 166 -8.49 -14.43 20.23
CA SER A 166 -9.31 -14.52 21.44
C SER A 166 -10.40 -13.44 21.43
N GLN A 167 -11.43 -13.57 22.26
CA GLN A 167 -12.47 -12.56 22.39
C GLN A 167 -11.88 -11.20 22.81
N ASP A 168 -10.97 -11.21 23.80
CA ASP A 168 -10.35 -10.00 24.34
C ASP A 168 -9.46 -9.30 23.30
N ASP A 169 -8.70 -10.07 22.50
CA ASP A 169 -7.87 -9.50 21.44
C ASP A 169 -8.72 -8.96 20.30
N ALA A 170 -9.80 -9.65 19.93
CA ALA A 170 -10.74 -9.16 18.93
C ALA A 170 -11.34 -7.80 19.35
N GLU A 171 -11.76 -7.66 20.61
CA GLU A 171 -12.27 -6.40 21.14
C GLU A 171 -11.20 -5.29 21.16
N ARG A 172 -9.96 -5.62 21.56
CA ARG A 172 -8.86 -4.66 21.58
C ARG A 172 -8.51 -4.16 20.17
N ILE A 173 -8.38 -5.09 19.22
CA ILE A 173 -8.08 -4.77 17.82
C ILE A 173 -9.21 -3.95 17.21
N PHE A 174 -10.47 -4.34 17.44
CA PHE A 174 -11.63 -3.59 16.93
C PHE A 174 -11.62 -2.14 17.42
N LYS A 175 -11.42 -1.91 18.73
CA LYS A 175 -11.33 -0.55 19.30
C LYS A 175 -10.20 0.24 18.66
N LYS A 176 -9.05 -0.38 18.40
CA LYS A 176 -7.91 0.29 17.77
C LYS A 176 -8.16 0.61 16.29
N ILE A 177 -8.84 -0.28 15.55
CA ILE A 177 -9.26 0.00 14.17
C ILE A 177 -10.27 1.16 14.14
N LEU A 178 -11.22 1.19 15.07
CA LEU A 178 -12.19 2.28 15.19
C LEU A 178 -11.51 3.63 15.43
N GLU A 179 -10.53 3.66 16.33
CA GLU A 179 -9.67 4.83 16.57
C GLU A 179 -8.94 5.25 15.28
N TYR A 180 -8.34 4.32 14.55
CA TYR A 180 -7.68 4.62 13.28
C TYR A 180 -8.63 5.15 12.21
N MET A 181 -9.85 4.62 12.10
CA MET A 181 -10.85 5.14 11.17
C MET A 181 -11.25 6.58 11.52
N ASN A 182 -11.39 6.90 12.81
CA ASN A 182 -11.63 8.28 13.28
C ASN A 182 -10.44 9.20 12.93
N LEU A 183 -9.21 8.80 13.26
CA LEU A 183 -8.00 9.57 12.97
C LEU A 183 -7.81 9.78 11.45
N LEU A 184 -8.08 8.77 10.64
CA LEU A 184 -8.09 8.89 9.18
C LEU A 184 -9.11 9.95 8.74
N TYR A 185 -10.35 9.88 9.24
CA TYR A 185 -11.42 10.78 8.84
C TYR A 185 -11.14 12.25 9.24
N TRP A 186 -10.73 12.49 10.49
CA TRP A 186 -10.64 13.86 11.03
C TRP A 186 -9.26 14.49 10.92
N LYS A 187 -8.18 13.73 11.15
CA LYS A 187 -6.82 14.27 11.16
C LYS A 187 -6.13 14.09 9.82
N ALA A 188 -6.32 12.93 9.18
CA ALA A 188 -5.78 12.70 7.85
C ALA A 188 -6.70 13.20 6.73
N GLU A 189 -7.98 13.51 7.01
CA GLU A 189 -9.02 13.84 6.02
C GLU A 189 -9.08 12.82 4.87
N LEU A 190 -9.02 11.54 5.24
CA LEU A 190 -9.04 10.41 4.33
C LEU A 190 -10.11 9.40 4.76
N VAL A 191 -10.72 8.75 3.77
CA VAL A 191 -11.47 7.51 3.92
C VAL A 191 -10.68 6.42 3.23
N HIS A 192 -10.45 5.28 3.89
CA HIS A 192 -9.63 4.20 3.32
C HIS A 192 -10.21 3.68 2.00
N ALA A 193 -11.54 3.61 1.93
CA ALA A 193 -12.33 3.24 0.78
C ALA A 193 -12.14 1.81 0.31
N ASP A 194 -11.56 0.92 1.10
CA ASP A 194 -11.51 -0.53 0.82
C ASP A 194 -11.20 -1.35 2.09
N LEU A 195 -11.37 -0.77 3.27
CA LEU A 195 -10.88 -1.35 4.53
C LEU A 195 -11.60 -2.67 4.83
N SER A 196 -10.83 -3.70 5.16
CA SER A 196 -11.30 -5.06 5.47
C SER A 196 -10.22 -5.85 6.21
N GLU A 197 -10.53 -7.08 6.63
CA GLU A 197 -9.59 -8.01 7.26
C GLU A 197 -8.40 -8.41 6.34
N TYR A 198 -8.46 -8.07 5.05
CA TYR A 198 -7.41 -8.35 4.07
C TYR A 198 -6.33 -7.26 4.00
N ASN A 199 -6.63 -6.02 4.40
CA ASN A 199 -5.67 -4.90 4.36
C ASN A 199 -5.36 -4.34 5.75
N ILE A 200 -5.56 -5.18 6.76
CA ILE A 200 -5.09 -4.96 8.12
C ILE A 200 -4.11 -6.07 8.44
N LEU A 201 -2.87 -5.71 8.78
CA LEU A 201 -1.89 -6.63 9.35
C LEU A 201 -1.98 -6.60 10.86
N VAL A 202 -1.54 -7.68 11.52
CA VAL A 202 -1.51 -7.77 12.98
C VAL A 202 -0.09 -8.07 13.43
N ASP A 203 0.44 -7.22 14.31
CA ASP A 203 1.68 -7.49 15.01
C ASP A 203 1.41 -8.52 16.12
N LEU A 204 1.91 -9.75 15.97
CA LEU A 204 1.64 -10.83 16.92
C LEU A 204 2.31 -10.64 18.28
N ASN A 205 3.24 -9.68 18.42
CA ASN A 205 3.90 -9.42 19.70
C ASN A 205 3.00 -8.69 20.69
N ASP A 206 2.17 -7.76 20.21
CA ASP A 206 1.29 -6.92 21.03
C ASP A 206 -0.19 -6.93 20.58
N MET A 207 -0.50 -7.72 19.55
CA MET A 207 -1.81 -7.82 18.92
C MET A 207 -2.33 -6.49 18.40
N SER A 208 -1.46 -5.56 17.98
CA SER A 208 -1.90 -4.27 17.45
C SER A 208 -2.06 -4.29 15.92
N PRO A 209 -3.10 -3.62 15.38
CA PRO A 209 -3.35 -3.58 13.95
C PRO A 209 -2.45 -2.57 13.24
N VAL A 210 -2.18 -2.83 11.96
CA VAL A 210 -1.53 -1.94 11.01
C VAL A 210 -2.37 -1.86 9.75
N ILE A 211 -2.72 -0.65 9.31
CA ILE A 211 -3.45 -0.46 8.06
C ILE A 211 -2.45 -0.39 6.89
N ILE A 212 -2.72 -1.15 5.83
CA ILE A 212 -1.92 -1.17 4.59
C ILE A 212 -2.80 -0.85 3.38
N ASP A 213 -2.18 -0.65 2.22
CA ASP A 213 -2.86 -0.41 0.94
C ASP A 213 -3.69 0.89 0.85
N MET A 214 -3.09 1.99 1.32
CA MET A 214 -3.67 3.34 1.30
C MET A 214 -3.82 3.98 -0.11
N GLY A 215 -3.61 3.20 -1.18
CA GLY A 215 -3.68 3.69 -2.56
C GLY A 215 -5.11 3.99 -3.01
N GLN A 216 -6.09 3.20 -2.54
CA GLN A 216 -7.50 3.41 -2.84
C GLN A 216 -8.12 4.56 -2.01
N SER A 217 -7.48 4.99 -0.93
CA SER A 217 -8.04 5.99 -0.03
C SER A 217 -8.34 7.32 -0.71
N VAL A 218 -9.51 7.87 -0.46
CA VAL A 218 -10.00 9.14 -1.02
C VAL A 218 -10.03 10.21 0.06
N THR A 219 -10.05 11.48 -0.35
CA THR A 219 -10.26 12.59 0.59
C THR A 219 -11.69 12.58 1.11
N THR A 220 -11.93 13.15 2.30
CA THR A 220 -13.29 13.29 2.86
C THR A 220 -14.18 14.21 2.01
N GLU A 221 -13.60 15.10 1.20
CA GLU A 221 -14.31 15.95 0.23
C GLU A 221 -14.74 15.21 -1.04
N HIS A 222 -14.28 13.97 -1.25
CA HIS A 222 -14.63 13.20 -2.43
C HIS A 222 -16.14 12.91 -2.47
N PHE A 223 -16.76 13.02 -3.65
CA PHE A 223 -18.23 12.89 -3.79
C PHE A 223 -18.78 11.53 -3.30
N ASN A 224 -17.99 10.47 -3.41
CA ASN A 224 -18.30 9.13 -2.88
C ASN A 224 -17.70 8.82 -1.49
N ALA A 225 -17.06 9.77 -0.80
CA ALA A 225 -16.37 9.50 0.47
C ALA A 225 -17.30 8.85 1.51
N GLU A 226 -18.53 9.33 1.61
CA GLU A 226 -19.55 8.79 2.52
C GLU A 226 -19.88 7.32 2.20
N THR A 227 -20.15 7.02 0.93
CA THR A 227 -20.47 5.67 0.46
C THR A 227 -19.32 4.70 0.74
N PHE A 228 -18.08 5.15 0.52
CA PHE A 228 -16.89 4.37 0.83
C PHE A 228 -16.71 4.14 2.32
N LEU A 229 -16.98 5.14 3.16
CA LEU A 229 -16.90 4.99 4.61
C LEU A 229 -17.94 3.99 5.12
N ILE A 230 -19.17 4.06 4.60
CA ILE A 230 -20.24 3.08 4.92
C ILE A 230 -19.78 1.66 4.55
N ARG A 231 -19.13 1.50 3.39
CA ARG A 231 -18.58 0.20 2.97
C ARG A 231 -17.51 -0.32 3.92
N ASP A 232 -16.57 0.53 4.30
CA ASP A 232 -15.50 0.19 5.25
C ASP A 232 -16.08 -0.22 6.62
N VAL A 233 -17.04 0.55 7.15
CA VAL A 233 -17.76 0.23 8.40
C VAL A 233 -18.44 -1.13 8.31
N ASN A 234 -19.20 -1.37 7.24
CA ASN A 234 -19.91 -2.64 7.05
C ASN A 234 -18.95 -3.84 6.94
N ASN A 235 -17.79 -3.68 6.30
CA ASN A 235 -16.79 -4.74 6.19
C ASN A 235 -16.19 -5.09 7.56
N ILE A 236 -15.77 -4.07 8.31
CA ILE A 236 -15.18 -4.26 9.64
C ILE A 236 -16.21 -4.84 10.63
N ALA A 237 -17.41 -4.27 10.69
CA ALA A 237 -18.48 -4.78 11.55
C ALA A 237 -18.81 -6.24 11.20
N ARG A 238 -18.93 -6.58 9.90
CA ARG A 238 -19.17 -7.97 9.46
C ARG A 238 -18.08 -8.93 9.92
N TYR A 239 -16.80 -8.54 9.82
CA TYR A 239 -15.69 -9.39 10.27
C TYR A 239 -15.77 -9.65 11.77
N PHE A 240 -15.89 -8.61 12.60
CA PHE A 240 -15.92 -8.76 14.06
C PHE A 240 -17.23 -9.37 14.58
N ASN A 241 -18.35 -9.23 13.87
CA ASN A 241 -19.61 -9.90 14.20
C ASN A 241 -19.53 -11.42 14.03
N LYS A 242 -18.72 -11.93 13.08
CA LYS A 242 -18.42 -13.38 13.00
C LYS A 242 -17.67 -13.89 14.23
N LEU A 243 -16.98 -13.00 14.95
CA LEU A 243 -16.30 -13.27 16.22
C LEU A 243 -17.20 -12.97 17.44
N ASN A 244 -18.51 -12.82 17.24
CA ASN A 244 -19.52 -12.59 18.29
C ASN A 244 -19.41 -11.24 19.06
N LEU A 245 -18.78 -10.21 18.49
CA LEU A 245 -18.67 -8.90 19.15
C LEU A 245 -19.96 -8.05 19.13
N ARG A 246 -20.97 -8.41 18.33
CA ARG A 246 -22.28 -7.71 18.23
C ARG A 246 -22.15 -6.20 17.98
N ILE A 247 -21.30 -5.82 17.04
CA ILE A 247 -21.08 -4.45 16.57
C ILE A 247 -22.31 -3.96 15.80
N ASN A 248 -22.78 -2.75 16.14
CA ASN A 248 -23.78 -2.00 15.41
C ASN A 248 -23.09 -0.99 14.47
N GLU A 249 -23.41 -1.05 13.17
CA GLU A 249 -22.79 -0.21 12.15
C GLU A 249 -23.12 1.28 12.27
N GLU A 250 -24.33 1.63 12.72
CA GLU A 250 -24.74 3.03 12.92
C GLU A 250 -24.02 3.67 14.10
N GLU A 251 -23.86 2.92 15.20
CA GLU A 251 -23.07 3.34 16.36
C GLU A 251 -21.60 3.51 15.98
N MET A 252 -21.04 2.54 15.25
CA MET A 252 -19.66 2.61 14.74
C MET A 252 -19.45 3.84 13.85
N MET A 253 -20.38 4.11 12.92
CA MET A 253 -20.34 5.30 12.07
C MET A 253 -20.38 6.59 12.90
N THR A 254 -21.22 6.63 13.93
CA THR A 254 -21.33 7.77 14.85
C THR A 254 -20.01 8.02 15.56
N MET A 255 -19.36 6.98 16.10
CA MET A 255 -18.07 7.07 16.78
C MET A 255 -16.93 7.53 15.84
N ILE A 256 -16.93 7.11 14.57
CA ILE A 256 -15.94 7.57 13.59
C ILE A 256 -16.13 9.05 13.28
N LYS A 257 -17.38 9.50 13.20
CA LYS A 257 -17.73 10.90 12.89
C LYS A 257 -17.78 11.79 14.12
N GLU A 258 -17.62 11.25 15.32
CA GLU A 258 -17.49 12.05 16.51
C GLU A 258 -16.12 12.73 16.52
N ARG A 259 -16.12 14.06 16.51
CA ARG A 259 -14.88 14.83 16.53
C ARG A 259 -14.33 14.82 17.95
N GLU A 260 -13.15 14.24 18.13
CA GLU A 260 -12.41 14.37 19.40
C GLU A 260 -12.22 15.88 19.69
N LYS A 261 -12.68 16.32 20.87
CA LYS A 261 -12.62 17.73 21.30
C LYS A 261 -11.20 18.19 21.59
#